data_AF-A0A024UTI4-F1
#
_entry.id   AF-A0A024UTI4-F1
#
_cell.length_a   1.000
_cell.length_b   1.000
_cell.length_c   1.000
_cell.angle_alpha   90.00
_cell.angle_beta   90.00
_cell.angle_gamma   90.00
#
_symmetry.space_group_name_H-M   'P 1'
#
loop_
_entity.id
_entity.type
_entity.pdbx_description
1 polymer ?
#
loop_
_entity_poly.entity_id
_entity_poly.type
_entity_poly.pdbx_seq_one_letter_code
_entity_poly.pdbx_strand_id
1 'polypeptide(L)'
;MGVGGWQVVPSPAASSSRTINRVQSVESRRSFGGHHVRDDLSDAVQGVDNAPSNGASRSDTTIHRLVTNILPGLVVFIASLLLVVLSFLTLLVLVSQGMFERLVVSVNAQTTTYYWAPYGHSCILDKSGFVPRSCSNDEVTVTSTAAMAAIGTVLAQQWAAEMRHAGGHLLVTTCILGGTQAVGWANLQFIAGYDYYPECLPTAPQDVAGMAMLETTERDNHVEGLYFLTLYADLDPAMLAHVEHVNSDGTTQKLILNPKRTLVTGTGDIEPDDLGQDYIIHSYPLGMRYKVTGMCVTEIEELSMLKHELGLTGWSQGKHSKMPVVPGWRCGHRVSNANELMAIQIVLTVLTLYLLTGDIYVTLEGFRGLVTGDHVMTYNFAAGLERRKALLVCLILNSLPGVLYLDVSRIYHFTSNGLQLWVLSAVVTATCCSFTWILVVSIVDMIPLRWHNLCVGYSAPLFLFSSIAAISVVCSRRDVAEAAYNRFYAAEPNLGLWINNATWPSGSYVASGTPFILTYVVAEIVIPMITAFVVSVAIMTIYRVLRHRRYASDW
;
A
#
# COMPACT_ATOMS: atom_id res chain seq x y z
N MET A 1 -25.47 16.54 26.86
CA MET A 1 -25.40 18.02 26.90
C MET A 1 -24.11 18.39 27.62
N GLY A 2 -23.05 18.70 26.88
CA GLY A 2 -21.72 18.95 27.43
C GLY A 2 -21.15 20.24 26.87
N VAL A 3 -20.97 21.21 27.75
CA VAL A 3 -20.23 22.45 27.49
C VAL A 3 -18.75 22.10 27.46
N GLY A 4 -18.06 22.35 26.34
CA GLY A 4 -16.63 22.10 26.24
C GLY A 4 -16.15 21.92 24.80
N GLY A 5 -16.16 23.01 24.05
CA GLY A 5 -15.55 23.09 22.72
C GLY A 5 -15.42 24.54 22.24
N TRP A 6 -15.43 25.49 23.18
CA TRP A 6 -15.34 26.91 22.90
C TRP A 6 -14.20 27.46 23.75
N GLN A 7 -13.13 27.93 23.10
CA GLN A 7 -12.27 28.92 23.71
C GLN A 7 -12.69 30.28 23.16
N VAL A 8 -13.56 30.96 23.89
CA VAL A 8 -13.75 32.40 23.73
C VAL A 8 -12.64 33.07 24.51
N VAL A 9 -11.79 33.84 23.82
CA VAL A 9 -10.76 34.67 24.46
C VAL A 9 -11.39 36.02 24.80
N PRO A 10 -11.59 36.39 26.07
CA PRO A 10 -12.02 37.75 26.42
C PRO A 10 -10.81 38.71 26.37
N SER A 11 -11.06 39.95 25.93
CA SER A 11 -10.12 41.07 26.04
C SER A 11 -10.55 42.00 27.18
N PRO A 12 -9.62 42.76 27.80
CA PRO A 12 -9.93 43.57 28.97
C PRO A 12 -10.79 44.78 28.56
N ALA A 13 -11.71 45.15 29.46
CA ALA A 13 -12.60 46.28 29.31
C ALA A 13 -11.88 47.53 28.78
N ALA A 14 -12.46 48.13 27.74
CA ALA A 14 -12.07 49.45 27.26
C ALA A 14 -12.39 50.50 28.34
N SER A 15 -11.40 50.89 29.14
CA SER A 15 -11.46 52.14 29.89
C SER A 15 -11.14 53.30 28.94
N SER A 16 -12.13 53.75 28.15
CA SER A 16 -12.01 55.05 27.48
C SER A 16 -12.63 56.12 28.37
N SER A 17 -11.81 56.71 29.23
CA SER A 17 -12.06 58.02 29.81
C SER A 17 -11.95 59.05 28.68
N ARG A 18 -13.08 59.34 28.01
CA ARG A 18 -13.21 60.55 27.18
C ARG A 18 -13.87 61.63 28.01
N THR A 19 -13.04 62.57 28.44
CA THR A 19 -13.41 63.92 28.86
C THR A 19 -14.28 64.55 27.77
N ILE A 20 -15.58 64.73 28.06
CA ILE A 20 -16.48 65.56 27.24
C ILE A 20 -16.81 66.79 28.08
N ASN A 21 -16.30 67.93 27.63
CA ASN A 21 -16.67 69.25 28.14
C ASN A 21 -18.15 69.52 27.87
N ARG A 22 -18.81 70.07 28.90
CA ARG A 22 -20.22 70.44 28.95
C ARG A 22 -20.42 71.82 28.33
N VAL A 23 -21.37 71.97 27.39
CA VAL A 23 -22.13 73.23 27.18
C VAL A 23 -23.59 72.88 26.84
N GLN A 24 -24.50 73.36 27.71
CA GLN A 24 -25.95 73.61 27.53
C GLN A 24 -26.85 72.37 27.26
N SER A 25 -28.03 72.17 27.86
CA SER A 25 -28.98 73.03 28.58
C SER A 25 -30.02 72.13 29.30
N VAL A 26 -30.59 72.63 30.42
CA VAL A 26 -31.99 72.45 30.90
C VAL A 26 -32.44 70.98 31.16
N GLU A 27 -32.84 70.51 32.35
CA GLU A 27 -33.83 71.05 33.30
C GLU A 27 -33.87 70.19 34.60
N SER A 28 -34.03 70.86 35.75
CA SER A 28 -34.91 70.49 36.88
C SER A 28 -34.87 69.07 37.50
N ARG A 29 -34.26 68.95 38.71
CA ARG A 29 -34.96 68.87 40.01
C ARG A 29 -34.01 68.42 41.15
N ARG A 30 -33.97 69.25 42.22
CA ARG A 30 -33.95 68.96 43.67
C ARG A 30 -33.29 67.63 44.12
N SER A 31 -32.35 67.59 45.08
CA SER A 31 -32.49 68.09 46.45
C SER A 31 -31.25 67.71 47.28
N PHE A 32 -30.69 68.69 48.00
CA PHE A 32 -30.16 68.64 49.38
C PHE A 32 -29.02 67.70 49.82
N GLY A 33 -27.95 68.37 50.29
CA GLY A 33 -27.26 68.12 51.59
C GLY A 33 -26.05 67.18 51.54
N GLY A 34 -24.87 67.50 52.07
CA GLY A 34 -24.39 68.64 52.84
C GLY A 34 -22.93 68.41 53.27
N HIS A 35 -22.17 69.51 53.39
CA HIS A 35 -20.97 69.80 54.21
C HIS A 35 -19.76 68.83 54.27
N HIS A 36 -18.53 69.24 53.88
CA HIS A 36 -17.54 70.10 54.60
C HIS A 36 -16.96 69.40 55.86
N VAL A 37 -15.67 69.36 56.23
CA VAL A 37 -14.43 70.10 55.84
C VAL A 37 -13.23 69.58 56.69
N ARG A 38 -12.00 69.91 56.25
CA ARG A 38 -10.70 70.04 56.99
C ARG A 38 -9.90 68.77 57.30
N ASP A 39 -8.72 68.59 56.70
CA ASP A 39 -7.38 69.22 56.90
C ASP A 39 -6.65 68.61 58.11
N ASP A 40 -5.46 68.04 57.88
CA ASP A 40 -4.21 68.63 58.38
C ASP A 40 -2.94 67.92 57.86
N LEU A 41 -1.97 68.78 57.51
CA LEU A 41 -0.50 68.63 57.42
C LEU A 41 0.08 67.96 58.70
N SER A 42 1.30 67.42 58.81
CA SER A 42 2.54 67.31 58.03
C SER A 42 3.51 66.37 58.79
N ASP A 43 4.71 66.17 58.21
CA ASP A 43 5.96 65.59 58.77
C ASP A 43 6.19 64.09 58.46
N ALA A 44 7.33 63.60 57.95
CA ALA A 44 8.53 64.19 57.37
C ALA A 44 9.30 63.06 56.61
N VAL A 45 9.81 63.40 55.42
CA VAL A 45 11.12 63.02 54.83
C VAL A 45 11.67 61.59 55.04
N GLN A 46 11.70 60.77 53.97
CA GLN A 46 12.92 60.37 53.20
C GLN A 46 12.64 59.13 52.32
N GLY A 47 13.02 59.18 51.03
CA GLY A 47 13.08 57.98 50.18
C GLY A 47 12.69 58.21 48.73
N VAL A 48 13.59 58.83 47.97
CA VAL A 48 13.59 58.82 46.51
C VAL A 48 13.78 57.37 46.04
N ASP A 49 12.88 56.85 45.22
CA ASP A 49 13.22 56.15 43.97
C ASP A 49 11.99 55.50 43.28
N ASN A 50 11.77 55.95 42.03
CA ASN A 50 11.41 55.15 40.86
C ASN A 50 10.06 54.41 40.84
N ALA A 51 9.12 55.01 40.12
CA ALA A 51 8.06 54.29 39.43
C ALA A 51 8.65 53.28 38.43
N PRO A 52 8.20 52.01 38.40
CA PRO A 52 8.38 51.15 37.24
C PRO A 52 7.22 51.36 36.26
N SER A 53 7.62 51.61 35.02
CA SER A 53 6.82 51.64 33.82
C SER A 53 5.99 50.37 33.62
N ASN A 54 4.66 50.53 33.55
CA ASN A 54 3.68 49.51 33.14
C ASN A 54 3.72 49.23 31.61
N GLY A 55 4.91 49.02 31.03
CA GLY A 55 5.10 48.78 29.59
C GLY A 55 5.35 47.32 29.20
N ALA A 56 5.84 46.47 30.12
CA ALA A 56 6.39 45.17 29.76
C ALA A 56 5.39 43.99 29.79
N SER A 57 4.27 44.07 30.53
CA SER A 57 3.40 42.88 30.74
C SER A 57 2.42 42.57 29.60
N ARG A 58 2.19 43.51 28.68
CA ARG A 58 1.22 43.36 27.57
C ARG A 58 1.81 42.68 26.33
N SER A 59 3.12 42.82 26.10
CA SER A 59 3.84 42.16 25.01
C SER A 59 4.05 40.67 25.29
N ASP A 60 4.52 40.34 26.50
CA ASP A 60 4.80 38.96 26.92
C ASP A 60 3.55 38.07 26.95
N THR A 61 2.41 38.61 27.40
CA THR A 61 1.13 37.86 27.39
C THR A 61 0.60 37.61 25.98
N THR A 62 0.93 38.46 25.02
CA THR A 62 0.51 38.32 23.62
C THR A 62 1.38 37.29 22.89
N ILE A 63 2.71 37.33 23.09
CA ILE A 63 3.65 36.34 22.54
C ILE A 63 3.39 34.97 23.15
N HIS A 64 3.18 34.89 24.47
CA HIS A 64 2.86 33.63 25.14
C HIS A 64 1.53 33.04 24.63
N ARG A 65 0.49 33.84 24.36
CA ARG A 65 -0.78 33.38 23.76
C ARG A 65 -0.63 32.95 22.30
N LEU A 66 0.17 33.66 21.51
CA LEU A 66 0.49 33.34 20.11
C LEU A 66 1.17 31.97 20.00
N VAL A 67 2.17 31.73 20.85
CA VAL A 67 2.97 30.50 20.83
C VAL A 67 2.23 29.32 21.44
N THR A 68 1.44 29.51 22.50
CA THR A 68 0.82 28.37 23.23
C THR A 68 -0.53 27.90 22.72
N ASN A 69 -1.31 28.76 22.03
CA ASN A 69 -2.66 28.39 21.58
C ASN A 69 -2.86 28.50 20.06
N ILE A 70 -2.27 29.52 19.41
CA ILE A 70 -2.55 29.83 18.01
C ILE A 70 -1.68 28.99 17.07
N LEU A 71 -0.38 28.93 17.32
CA LEU A 71 0.57 28.17 16.49
C LEU A 71 0.22 26.67 16.41
N PRO A 72 -0.10 25.97 17.52
CA PRO A 72 -0.48 24.55 17.45
C PRO A 72 -1.79 24.31 16.70
N GLY A 73 -2.77 25.21 16.86
CA GLY A 73 -4.06 25.12 16.15
C GLY A 73 -3.90 25.30 14.64
N LEU A 74 -3.06 26.25 14.21
CA LEU A 74 -2.71 26.46 12.80
C LEU A 74 -1.97 25.26 12.22
N VAL A 75 -0.99 24.71 12.94
CA VAL A 75 -0.22 23.54 12.51
C VAL A 75 -1.14 22.34 12.30
N VAL A 76 -2.04 22.05 13.25
CA VAL A 76 -2.99 20.94 13.12
C VAL A 76 -3.96 21.16 11.96
N PHE A 77 -4.41 22.39 11.74
CA PHE A 77 -5.28 22.71 10.59
C PHE A 77 -4.57 22.49 9.26
N ILE A 78 -3.37 23.07 9.09
CA ILE A 78 -2.57 22.90 7.87
C ILE A 78 -2.26 21.42 7.64
N ALA A 79 -1.87 20.69 8.67
CA ALA A 79 -1.63 19.25 8.59
C ALA A 79 -2.88 18.47 8.18
N SER A 80 -4.05 18.84 8.70
CA SER A 80 -5.32 18.18 8.35
C SER A 80 -5.74 18.47 6.92
N LEU A 81 -5.60 19.72 6.47
CA LEU A 81 -5.88 20.12 5.09
C LEU A 81 -4.93 19.42 4.12
N LEU A 82 -3.64 19.39 4.44
CA LEU A 82 -2.63 18.66 3.67
C LEU A 82 -2.96 17.17 3.59
N LEU A 83 -3.39 16.54 4.69
CA LEU A 83 -3.77 15.13 4.70
C LEU A 83 -4.95 14.86 3.75
N VAL A 84 -5.98 15.70 3.78
CA VAL A 84 -7.14 15.56 2.90
C VAL A 84 -6.74 15.74 1.44
N VAL A 85 -5.99 16.80 1.11
CA VAL A 85 -5.52 17.08 -0.26
C VAL A 85 -4.60 15.96 -0.75
N LEU A 86 -3.66 15.53 0.08
CA LEU A 86 -2.74 14.43 -0.24
C LEU A 86 -3.50 13.14 -0.48
N SER A 87 -4.51 12.82 0.35
CA SER A 87 -5.35 11.65 0.15
C SER A 87 -6.08 11.67 -1.20
N PHE A 88 -6.59 12.83 -1.64
CA PHE A 88 -7.21 12.96 -2.96
C PHE A 88 -6.19 12.79 -4.10
N LEU A 89 -5.02 13.40 -3.98
CA LEU A 89 -3.94 13.26 -4.96
C LEU A 89 -3.45 11.81 -5.05
N THR A 90 -3.28 11.12 -3.92
CA THR A 90 -2.90 9.71 -3.87
C THR A 90 -3.94 8.84 -4.56
N LEU A 91 -5.23 9.06 -4.32
CA LEU A 91 -6.30 8.37 -5.02
C LEU A 91 -6.26 8.60 -6.54
N LEU A 92 -6.04 9.84 -6.97
CA LEU A 92 -5.90 10.18 -8.39
C LEU A 92 -4.71 9.46 -9.04
N VAL A 93 -3.56 9.45 -8.36
CA VAL A 93 -2.36 8.75 -8.83
C VAL A 93 -2.59 7.25 -8.91
N LEU A 94 -3.22 6.64 -7.90
CA LEU A 94 -3.56 5.22 -7.93
C LEU A 94 -4.49 4.89 -9.11
N VAL A 95 -5.53 5.69 -9.35
CA VAL A 95 -6.42 5.48 -10.50
C VAL A 95 -5.68 5.65 -11.82
N SER A 96 -4.83 6.68 -11.96
CA SER A 96 -4.05 6.89 -13.20
C SER A 96 -3.00 5.81 -13.45
N GLN A 97 -2.56 5.12 -12.40
CA GLN A 97 -1.64 3.98 -12.46
C GLN A 97 -2.35 2.64 -12.75
N GLY A 98 -3.64 2.64 -13.07
CA GLY A 98 -4.36 1.45 -13.55
C GLY A 98 -4.85 0.51 -12.44
N MET A 99 -5.19 1.01 -11.25
CA MET A 99 -5.61 0.17 -10.12
C MET A 99 -6.99 -0.54 -10.30
N PHE A 100 -7.63 -0.38 -11.45
CA PHE A 100 -8.81 -1.16 -11.86
C PHE A 100 -8.50 -2.18 -12.96
N GLU A 101 -7.48 -1.93 -13.76
CA GLU A 101 -7.01 -2.80 -14.83
C GLU A 101 -5.57 -2.44 -15.16
N ARG A 102 -4.65 -3.37 -14.93
CA ARG A 102 -3.22 -3.18 -15.13
C ARG A 102 -2.56 -4.51 -15.44
N LEU A 103 -1.66 -4.50 -16.41
CA LEU A 103 -0.94 -5.68 -16.87
C LEU A 103 0.51 -5.27 -17.19
N VAL A 104 1.45 -5.82 -16.43
CA VAL A 104 2.85 -5.39 -16.43
C VAL A 104 3.76 -6.61 -16.34
N VAL A 105 4.87 -6.58 -17.06
CA VAL A 105 5.88 -7.63 -16.97
C VAL A 105 6.61 -7.55 -15.63
N SER A 106 6.65 -8.68 -14.93
CA SER A 106 7.32 -8.86 -13.66
C SER A 106 8.79 -9.17 -13.91
N VAL A 107 9.67 -8.36 -13.33
CA VAL A 107 11.11 -8.55 -13.42
C VAL A 107 11.47 -9.93 -12.87
N ASN A 108 12.18 -10.72 -13.66
CA ASN A 108 12.77 -11.98 -13.22
C ASN A 108 14.26 -12.03 -13.60
N ALA A 109 15.08 -12.64 -12.73
CA ALA A 109 16.48 -12.89 -13.01
C ALA A 109 16.98 -14.08 -12.21
N GLN A 110 17.95 -14.82 -12.75
CA GLN A 110 18.54 -16.02 -12.15
C GLN A 110 19.36 -15.73 -10.88
N THR A 111 18.68 -15.30 -9.83
CA THR A 111 19.24 -14.91 -8.52
C THR A 111 18.33 -15.38 -7.40
N THR A 112 18.89 -15.52 -6.20
CA THR A 112 18.13 -15.92 -5.01
C THR A 112 17.07 -14.89 -4.60
N THR A 113 17.24 -13.62 -4.95
CA THR A 113 16.25 -12.54 -4.72
C THR A 113 14.94 -12.77 -5.47
N TYR A 114 15.00 -13.42 -6.64
CA TYR A 114 13.82 -13.84 -7.40
C TYR A 114 13.52 -15.33 -7.20
N TYR A 115 13.92 -15.89 -6.05
CA TYR A 115 13.65 -17.26 -5.63
C TYR A 115 14.24 -18.38 -6.48
N TRP A 116 15.19 -18.10 -7.37
CA TRP A 116 15.87 -19.15 -8.13
C TRP A 116 16.72 -20.01 -7.19
N ALA A 117 16.60 -21.32 -7.35
CA ALA A 117 17.44 -22.29 -6.66
C ALA A 117 17.72 -23.52 -7.55
N PRO A 118 18.87 -24.19 -7.36
CA PRO A 118 19.14 -25.46 -8.01
C PRO A 118 18.22 -26.56 -7.45
N TYR A 119 17.77 -27.46 -8.33
CA TYR A 119 16.93 -28.59 -7.95
C TYR A 119 17.52 -29.92 -8.40
N GLY A 120 17.93 -30.02 -9.68
CA GLY A 120 18.55 -31.20 -10.24
C GLY A 120 19.50 -30.88 -11.40
N HIS A 121 20.47 -31.76 -11.64
CA HIS A 121 21.59 -31.50 -12.54
C HIS A 121 22.06 -32.81 -13.21
N SER A 122 21.10 -33.61 -13.69
CA SER A 122 21.38 -34.99 -14.14
C SER A 122 20.64 -35.43 -15.40
N CYS A 123 19.51 -34.81 -15.73
CA CYS A 123 18.69 -35.19 -16.87
C CYS A 123 19.43 -35.11 -18.21
N ILE A 124 19.34 -36.17 -19.01
CA ILE A 124 19.79 -36.18 -20.41
C ILE A 124 18.54 -36.25 -21.29
N LEU A 125 18.46 -35.36 -22.27
CA LEU A 125 17.37 -35.31 -23.23
C LEU A 125 17.85 -35.80 -24.59
N ASP A 126 17.15 -36.77 -25.17
CA ASP A 126 17.39 -37.25 -26.54
C ASP A 126 16.14 -37.06 -27.42
N LYS A 127 16.22 -37.51 -28.67
CA LYS A 127 15.11 -37.41 -29.65
C LYS A 127 13.78 -38.04 -29.21
N SER A 128 13.78 -38.94 -28.23
CA SER A 128 12.60 -39.63 -27.70
C SER A 128 12.06 -39.00 -26.41
N GLY A 129 12.84 -38.15 -25.76
CA GLY A 129 12.50 -37.49 -24.50
C GLY A 129 13.61 -37.64 -23.47
N PHE A 130 13.26 -37.60 -22.18
CA PHE A 130 14.23 -37.83 -21.11
C PHE A 130 14.74 -39.27 -21.13
N VAL A 131 16.06 -39.43 -21.15
CA VAL A 131 16.71 -40.76 -21.15
C VAL A 131 16.38 -41.47 -19.84
N PRO A 132 15.88 -42.72 -19.86
CA PRO A 132 15.52 -43.44 -18.64
C PRO A 132 16.68 -43.52 -17.64
N ARG A 133 16.40 -43.17 -16.37
CA ARG A 133 17.36 -43.13 -15.24
C ARG A 133 18.50 -42.10 -15.39
N SER A 134 18.39 -41.14 -16.31
CA SER A 134 19.32 -40.01 -16.36
C SER A 134 18.97 -38.95 -15.32
N CYS A 135 17.68 -38.60 -15.21
CA CYS A 135 17.16 -37.69 -14.20
C CYS A 135 17.18 -38.29 -12.79
N SER A 136 17.31 -37.44 -11.78
CA SER A 136 17.17 -37.81 -10.38
C SER A 136 15.72 -38.16 -10.02
N ASN A 137 15.53 -38.86 -8.90
CA ASN A 137 14.20 -39.23 -8.41
C ASN A 137 13.35 -37.98 -8.09
N ASP A 138 13.99 -36.93 -7.59
CA ASP A 138 13.30 -35.67 -7.28
C ASP A 138 12.79 -35.00 -8.57
N GLU A 139 13.61 -34.95 -9.63
CA GLU A 139 13.22 -34.38 -10.92
C GLU A 139 12.03 -35.11 -11.59
N VAL A 140 12.00 -36.45 -11.54
CA VAL A 140 10.93 -37.23 -12.20
C VAL A 140 9.62 -37.28 -11.41
N THR A 141 9.63 -36.87 -10.14
CA THR A 141 8.45 -36.90 -9.28
C THR A 141 7.70 -35.56 -9.23
N VAL A 142 8.19 -34.53 -9.93
CA VAL A 142 7.56 -33.20 -9.94
C VAL A 142 6.13 -33.21 -10.51
N THR A 143 5.88 -34.09 -11.46
CA THR A 143 4.56 -34.30 -12.10
C THR A 143 4.20 -35.78 -12.10
N SER A 144 3.04 -36.13 -12.66
CA SER A 144 2.73 -37.55 -12.91
C SER A 144 3.75 -38.18 -13.87
N THR A 145 3.98 -39.48 -13.77
CA THR A 145 4.95 -40.18 -14.66
C THR A 145 4.59 -40.02 -16.14
N ALA A 146 3.30 -40.02 -16.48
CA ALA A 146 2.84 -39.84 -17.84
C ALA A 146 3.05 -38.41 -18.34
N ALA A 147 2.74 -37.41 -17.52
CA ALA A 147 2.99 -36.01 -17.82
C ALA A 147 4.49 -35.73 -17.99
N MET A 148 5.34 -36.24 -17.10
CA MET A 148 6.80 -36.05 -17.19
C MET A 148 7.39 -36.64 -18.48
N ALA A 149 6.92 -37.82 -18.88
CA ALA A 149 7.32 -38.43 -20.14
C ALA A 149 6.91 -37.57 -21.34
N ALA A 150 5.66 -37.08 -21.35
CA ALA A 150 5.14 -36.20 -22.39
C ALA A 150 5.88 -34.87 -22.46
N ILE A 151 6.16 -34.23 -21.31
CA ILE A 151 7.00 -33.02 -21.21
C ILE A 151 8.37 -33.28 -21.83
N GLY A 152 9.03 -34.40 -21.51
CA GLY A 152 10.29 -34.79 -22.13
C GLY A 152 10.18 -34.90 -23.65
N THR A 153 9.12 -35.54 -24.17
CA THR A 153 8.86 -35.61 -25.61
C THR A 153 8.67 -34.23 -26.24
N VAL A 154 7.93 -33.32 -25.59
CA VAL A 154 7.73 -31.94 -26.08
C VAL A 154 9.06 -31.19 -26.13
N LEU A 155 9.85 -31.22 -25.06
CA LEU A 155 11.18 -30.59 -25.01
C LEU A 155 12.09 -31.12 -26.13
N ALA A 156 12.09 -32.45 -26.33
CA ALA A 156 12.88 -33.09 -27.38
C ALA A 156 12.44 -32.65 -28.80
N GLN A 157 11.14 -32.52 -29.04
CA GLN A 157 10.63 -32.05 -30.32
C GLN A 157 10.98 -30.57 -30.56
N GLN A 158 10.84 -29.74 -29.54
CA GLN A 158 11.05 -28.30 -29.66
C GLN A 158 12.53 -27.91 -29.74
N TRP A 159 13.42 -28.63 -29.05
CA TRP A 159 14.88 -28.47 -29.15
C TRP A 159 15.53 -29.43 -30.16
N ALA A 160 14.77 -29.98 -31.11
CA ALA A 160 15.31 -30.93 -32.09
C ALA A 160 16.47 -30.35 -32.94
N ALA A 161 16.43 -29.06 -33.27
CA ALA A 161 17.51 -28.40 -33.98
C ALA A 161 18.79 -28.32 -33.14
N GLU A 162 18.64 -28.00 -31.85
CA GLU A 162 19.75 -27.95 -30.88
C GLU A 162 20.42 -29.30 -30.71
N MET A 163 19.62 -30.36 -30.50
CA MET A 163 20.14 -31.72 -30.35
C MET A 163 20.92 -32.19 -31.57
N ARG A 164 20.48 -31.84 -32.79
CA ARG A 164 21.22 -32.17 -34.02
C ARG A 164 22.60 -31.53 -34.03
N HIS A 165 22.73 -30.31 -33.50
CA HIS A 165 24.02 -29.63 -33.37
C HIS A 165 24.88 -30.21 -32.24
N ALA A 166 24.26 -30.64 -31.14
CA ALA A 166 24.89 -31.21 -29.95
C ALA A 166 25.42 -32.65 -30.11
N GLY A 167 25.19 -33.30 -31.26
CA GLY A 167 25.56 -34.71 -31.45
C GLY A 167 24.52 -35.72 -30.96
N GLY A 168 23.26 -35.28 -30.77
CA GLY A 168 22.09 -36.16 -30.59
C GLY A 168 21.44 -36.14 -29.21
N HIS A 169 22.01 -35.40 -28.24
CA HIS A 169 21.43 -35.25 -26.90
C HIS A 169 21.75 -33.86 -26.33
N LEU A 170 21.01 -33.43 -25.31
CA LEU A 170 21.26 -32.22 -24.52
C LEU A 170 21.36 -32.58 -23.04
N LEU A 171 22.16 -31.81 -22.31
CA LEU A 171 22.29 -31.92 -20.86
C LEU A 171 21.36 -30.89 -20.21
N VAL A 172 20.37 -31.38 -19.46
CA VAL A 172 19.30 -30.53 -18.92
C VAL A 172 19.49 -30.38 -17.41
N THR A 173 19.58 -29.14 -16.98
CA THR A 173 19.51 -28.74 -15.58
C THR A 173 18.08 -28.38 -15.22
N THR A 174 17.65 -28.85 -14.05
CA THR A 174 16.35 -28.50 -13.48
C THR A 174 16.54 -27.49 -12.35
N CYS A 175 15.90 -26.34 -12.46
CA CYS A 175 15.87 -25.29 -11.44
C CYS A 175 14.45 -25.12 -10.92
N ILE A 176 14.33 -24.54 -9.73
CA ILE A 176 13.04 -24.13 -9.17
C ILE A 176 13.03 -22.62 -8.93
N LEU A 177 11.86 -22.02 -9.06
CA LEU A 177 11.53 -20.78 -8.37
C LEU A 177 10.61 -21.12 -7.22
N GLY A 178 10.95 -20.68 -6.01
CA GLY A 178 10.11 -20.94 -4.83
C GLY A 178 10.27 -22.36 -4.29
N GLY A 179 9.16 -23.07 -4.07
CA GLY A 179 9.18 -24.44 -3.53
C GLY A 179 9.55 -24.53 -2.05
N THR A 180 9.29 -23.45 -1.30
CA THR A 180 9.50 -23.39 0.15
C THR A 180 8.28 -22.81 0.84
N GLN A 181 8.11 -23.10 2.13
CA GLN A 181 6.99 -22.57 2.92
C GLN A 181 6.97 -21.03 3.00
N ALA A 182 8.12 -20.37 2.87
CA ALA A 182 8.21 -18.91 2.88
C ALA A 182 7.65 -18.27 1.60
N VAL A 183 7.81 -18.95 0.45
CA VAL A 183 7.34 -18.48 -0.85
C VAL A 183 5.90 -18.94 -1.13
N GLY A 184 5.56 -20.18 -0.79
CA GLY A 184 4.17 -20.68 -0.85
C GLY A 184 3.68 -21.09 -2.24
N TRP A 185 4.48 -20.90 -3.28
CA TRP A 185 4.23 -21.33 -4.67
C TRP A 185 5.55 -21.83 -5.28
N ALA A 186 5.48 -22.55 -6.39
CA ALA A 186 6.69 -23.07 -7.04
C ALA A 186 6.52 -23.28 -8.54
N ASN A 187 7.54 -22.94 -9.33
CA ASN A 187 7.62 -23.24 -10.76
C ASN A 187 8.92 -23.98 -11.07
N LEU A 188 8.90 -24.81 -12.10
CA LEU A 188 10.06 -25.59 -12.51
C LEU A 188 10.65 -25.03 -13.82
N GLN A 189 11.97 -24.94 -13.89
CA GLN A 189 12.69 -24.45 -15.07
C GLN A 189 13.63 -25.53 -15.58
N PHE A 190 13.68 -25.70 -16.89
CA PHE A 190 14.63 -26.55 -17.58
C PHE A 190 15.62 -25.67 -18.35
N ILE A 191 16.90 -25.84 -18.10
CA ILE A 191 17.97 -25.15 -18.82
C ILE A 191 18.80 -26.18 -19.57
N ALA A 192 18.81 -26.12 -20.90
CA ALA A 192 19.51 -27.08 -21.74
C ALA A 192 20.89 -26.56 -22.14
N GLY A 193 21.93 -27.34 -21.91
CA GLY A 193 23.29 -27.14 -22.42
C GLY A 193 23.67 -28.18 -23.46
N TYR A 194 24.68 -27.88 -24.28
CA TYR A 194 25.16 -28.78 -25.33
C TYR A 194 26.12 -29.84 -24.78
N ASP A 195 27.14 -29.39 -24.05
CA ASP A 195 28.29 -30.18 -23.61
C ASP A 195 28.54 -30.10 -22.09
N TYR A 196 27.75 -29.29 -21.38
CA TYR A 196 27.75 -29.17 -19.94
C TYR A 196 26.33 -28.93 -19.43
N TYR A 197 26.11 -29.16 -18.13
CA TYR A 197 24.86 -28.83 -17.46
C TYR A 197 24.91 -27.36 -16.99
N PRO A 198 24.02 -26.47 -17.50
CA PRO A 198 24.02 -25.05 -17.12
C PRO A 198 23.68 -24.84 -15.64
N GLU A 199 24.14 -23.76 -15.03
CA GLU A 199 23.84 -23.44 -13.63
C GLU A 199 22.50 -22.68 -13.50
N CYS A 200 21.77 -22.93 -12.40
CA CYS A 200 20.55 -22.17 -12.08
C CYS A 200 20.83 -20.74 -11.60
N LEU A 201 22.02 -20.51 -11.05
CA LEU A 201 22.48 -19.26 -10.45
C LEU A 201 23.87 -18.92 -11.01
N PRO A 202 23.99 -18.62 -12.31
CA PRO A 202 25.28 -18.44 -12.96
C PRO A 202 26.01 -17.21 -12.40
N THR A 203 27.32 -17.34 -12.13
CA THR A 203 28.16 -16.21 -11.69
C THR A 203 28.76 -15.40 -12.84
N ALA A 204 28.76 -15.97 -14.04
CA ALA A 204 29.22 -15.39 -15.30
C ALA A 204 28.24 -15.75 -16.44
N PRO A 205 28.27 -15.06 -17.60
CA PRO A 205 27.43 -15.43 -18.74
C PRO A 205 27.67 -16.88 -19.17
N GLN A 206 26.61 -17.66 -19.34
CA GLN A 206 26.68 -19.06 -19.76
C GLN A 206 25.87 -19.31 -21.04
N ASP A 207 26.42 -20.11 -21.95
CA ASP A 207 25.82 -20.40 -23.25
C ASP A 207 24.87 -21.61 -23.17
N VAL A 208 23.59 -21.41 -23.46
CA VAL A 208 22.54 -22.44 -23.39
C VAL A 208 21.96 -22.71 -24.78
N ALA A 209 21.46 -23.93 -24.97
CA ALA A 209 20.67 -24.33 -26.14
C ALA A 209 19.23 -23.79 -26.07
N GLY A 210 18.69 -23.69 -24.87
CA GLY A 210 17.33 -23.22 -24.66
C GLY A 210 16.95 -23.21 -23.18
N MET A 211 15.80 -22.63 -22.89
CA MET A 211 15.22 -22.61 -21.55
C MET A 211 13.72 -22.83 -21.64
N ALA A 212 13.15 -23.59 -20.70
CA ALA A 212 11.72 -23.83 -20.64
C ALA A 212 11.21 -23.69 -19.21
N MET A 213 9.98 -23.22 -19.08
CA MET A 213 9.26 -23.02 -17.84
C MET A 213 8.06 -23.95 -17.80
N LEU A 214 7.98 -24.75 -16.75
CA LEU A 214 6.87 -25.66 -16.46
C LEU A 214 6.06 -25.12 -15.29
N GLU A 215 4.77 -24.97 -15.57
CA GLU A 215 3.73 -24.41 -14.73
C GLU A 215 2.48 -25.28 -14.82
N THR A 216 1.38 -24.78 -14.26
CA THR A 216 0.06 -25.38 -14.34
C THR A 216 -0.95 -24.32 -14.76
N THR A 217 -2.05 -24.72 -15.37
CA THR A 217 -3.10 -23.79 -15.78
C THR A 217 -4.45 -24.48 -15.81
N GLU A 218 -5.52 -23.70 -15.98
CA GLU A 218 -6.88 -24.21 -16.13
C GLU A 218 -7.45 -23.80 -17.48
N ARG A 219 -8.26 -24.69 -18.05
CA ARG A 219 -9.01 -24.44 -19.27
C ARG A 219 -10.42 -24.99 -19.07
N ASP A 220 -11.41 -24.35 -19.69
CA ASP A 220 -12.83 -24.71 -19.52
C ASP A 220 -13.14 -26.18 -19.89
N ASN A 221 -12.34 -26.76 -20.78
CA ASN A 221 -12.44 -28.16 -21.23
C ASN A 221 -11.65 -29.17 -20.36
N HIS A 222 -10.85 -28.71 -19.38
CA HIS A 222 -10.01 -29.54 -18.52
C HIS A 222 -10.17 -29.17 -17.05
N VAL A 223 -11.09 -29.86 -16.37
CA VAL A 223 -11.49 -29.56 -14.98
C VAL A 223 -10.37 -29.95 -14.00
N GLU A 224 -9.57 -30.94 -14.35
CA GLU A 224 -8.43 -31.46 -13.60
C GLU A 224 -7.18 -30.55 -13.60
N GLY A 225 -7.20 -29.47 -14.39
CA GLY A 225 -6.03 -28.64 -14.63
C GLY A 225 -5.03 -29.30 -15.59
N LEU A 226 -4.13 -28.48 -16.12
CA LEU A 226 -3.14 -28.89 -17.13
C LEU A 226 -1.76 -28.44 -16.69
N TYR A 227 -0.73 -29.22 -17.04
CA TYR A 227 0.63 -28.73 -17.01
C TYR A 227 0.86 -27.82 -18.22
N PHE A 228 1.54 -26.71 -18.00
CA PHE A 228 1.74 -25.67 -19.01
C PHE A 228 3.24 -25.43 -19.21
N LEU A 229 3.72 -25.63 -20.44
CA LEU A 229 5.12 -25.51 -20.81
C LEU A 229 5.32 -24.34 -21.76
N THR A 230 6.16 -23.37 -21.37
CA THR A 230 6.60 -22.27 -22.23
C THR A 230 8.10 -22.39 -22.50
N LEU A 231 8.52 -22.34 -23.76
CA LEU A 231 9.90 -22.67 -24.15
C LEU A 231 10.52 -21.64 -25.11
N TYR A 232 11.83 -21.43 -24.92
CA TYR A 232 12.78 -20.78 -25.81
C TYR A 232 13.80 -21.77 -26.39
N ALA A 233 14.10 -21.63 -27.68
CA ALA A 233 15.11 -22.39 -28.42
C ALA A 233 15.98 -21.42 -29.24
N ASP A 234 17.29 -21.56 -29.18
CA ASP A 234 18.24 -20.61 -29.75
C ASP A 234 18.40 -20.69 -31.28
N LEU A 235 18.24 -21.88 -31.85
CA LEU A 235 18.30 -22.17 -33.28
C LEU A 235 16.93 -22.14 -33.95
N ASP A 236 15.85 -21.82 -33.21
CA ASP A 236 14.52 -21.61 -33.80
C ASP A 236 14.38 -20.15 -34.29
N PRO A 237 14.33 -19.89 -35.60
CA PRO A 237 14.26 -18.52 -36.13
C PRO A 237 13.02 -17.75 -35.65
N ALA A 238 11.93 -18.45 -35.30
CA ALA A 238 10.72 -17.80 -34.80
C ALA A 238 10.91 -17.16 -33.40
N MET A 239 11.92 -17.62 -32.64
CA MET A 239 12.22 -17.16 -31.29
C MET A 239 13.43 -16.21 -31.22
N LEU A 240 14.02 -15.86 -32.37
CA LEU A 240 15.10 -14.88 -32.46
C LEU A 240 14.61 -13.44 -32.52
N ALA A 241 13.32 -13.23 -32.80
CA ALA A 241 12.70 -11.92 -32.85
C ALA A 241 12.22 -11.49 -31.46
N HIS A 242 12.54 -10.26 -31.08
CA HIS A 242 12.06 -9.62 -29.86
C HIS A 242 11.28 -8.34 -30.18
N VAL A 243 10.31 -8.02 -29.33
CA VAL A 243 9.53 -6.78 -29.38
C VAL A 243 9.75 -6.00 -28.11
N GLU A 244 9.84 -4.68 -28.24
CA GLU A 244 9.76 -3.78 -27.10
C GLU A 244 8.29 -3.67 -26.68
N HIS A 245 7.94 -4.35 -25.59
CA HIS A 245 6.63 -4.31 -24.98
C HIS A 245 6.50 -3.06 -24.10
N VAL A 246 5.47 -2.26 -24.34
CA VAL A 246 5.13 -1.11 -23.49
C VAL A 246 4.10 -1.57 -22.47
N ASN A 247 4.51 -1.60 -21.21
CA ASN A 247 3.64 -1.94 -20.08
C ASN A 247 2.57 -0.87 -19.87
N SER A 248 1.48 -1.21 -19.19
CA SER A 248 0.40 -0.26 -18.89
C SER A 248 0.82 0.93 -18.02
N ASP A 249 1.99 0.85 -17.37
CA ASP A 249 2.57 1.95 -16.58
C ASP A 249 3.60 2.79 -17.34
N GLY A 250 3.76 2.54 -18.65
CA GLY A 250 4.66 3.28 -19.54
C GLY A 250 6.11 2.80 -19.51
N THR A 251 6.46 1.83 -18.66
CA THR A 251 7.78 1.19 -18.72
C THR A 251 7.89 0.27 -19.94
N THR A 252 9.10 0.06 -20.45
CA THR A 252 9.33 -0.84 -21.58
C THR A 252 10.23 -2.01 -21.20
N GLN A 253 9.91 -3.18 -21.74
CA GLN A 253 10.71 -4.38 -21.59
C GLN A 253 10.74 -5.16 -22.89
N LYS A 254 11.81 -5.92 -23.13
CA LYS A 254 11.95 -6.70 -24.36
C LYS A 254 11.48 -8.13 -24.13
N LEU A 255 10.53 -8.57 -24.95
CA LEU A 255 9.97 -9.92 -24.90
C LEU A 255 10.24 -10.63 -26.22
N ILE A 256 10.47 -11.94 -26.17
CA ILE A 256 10.48 -12.79 -27.37
C ILE A 256 9.05 -12.88 -27.91
N LEU A 257 8.89 -12.71 -29.23
CA LEU A 257 7.57 -12.54 -29.86
C LEU A 257 6.69 -13.79 -29.82
N ASN A 258 7.27 -14.97 -30.01
CA ASN A 258 6.51 -16.21 -30.19
C ASN A 258 7.18 -17.36 -29.43
N PRO A 259 7.19 -17.34 -28.08
CA PRO A 259 7.61 -18.52 -27.34
C PRO A 259 6.66 -19.69 -27.65
N LYS A 260 7.17 -20.91 -27.70
CA LYS A 260 6.33 -22.09 -27.90
C LYS A 260 5.65 -22.43 -26.60
N ARG A 261 4.35 -22.67 -26.68
CA ARG A 261 3.47 -22.93 -25.54
C ARG A 261 2.72 -24.24 -25.77
N THR A 262 2.71 -25.10 -24.77
CA THR A 262 2.17 -26.45 -24.89
C THR A 262 1.53 -26.87 -23.58
N LEU A 263 0.37 -27.50 -23.65
CA LEU A 263 -0.35 -28.07 -22.53
C LEU A 263 -0.11 -29.57 -22.51
N VAL A 264 0.00 -30.11 -21.30
CA VAL A 264 0.15 -31.53 -21.05
C VAL A 264 -0.84 -31.95 -19.98
N THR A 265 -1.67 -32.96 -20.27
CA THR A 265 -2.61 -33.51 -19.29
C THR A 265 -1.89 -34.37 -18.27
N GLY A 266 -2.53 -34.64 -17.12
CA GLY A 266 -2.02 -35.60 -16.13
C GLY A 266 -1.84 -37.02 -16.68
N THR A 267 -2.50 -37.36 -17.80
CA THR A 267 -2.39 -38.64 -18.52
C THR A 267 -1.34 -38.64 -19.62
N GLY A 268 -0.71 -37.50 -19.92
CA GLY A 268 0.36 -37.37 -20.91
C GLY A 268 -0.10 -37.00 -22.32
N ASP A 269 -1.34 -36.55 -22.50
CA ASP A 269 -1.82 -35.99 -23.78
C ASP A 269 -1.24 -34.60 -23.98
N ILE A 270 -0.90 -34.25 -25.23
CA ILE A 270 -0.17 -33.03 -25.59
C ILE A 270 -1.04 -32.17 -26.51
N GLU A 271 -1.22 -30.90 -26.16
CA GLU A 271 -2.01 -29.95 -26.92
C GLU A 271 -1.26 -28.61 -27.08
N PRO A 272 -1.34 -27.92 -28.23
CA PRO A 272 -0.80 -26.58 -28.36
C PRO A 272 -1.64 -25.57 -27.56
N ASP A 273 -1.01 -24.49 -27.08
CA ASP A 273 -1.72 -23.40 -26.41
C ASP A 273 -1.40 -22.04 -27.02
N ASP A 274 -2.43 -21.40 -27.57
CA ASP A 274 -2.33 -20.07 -28.16
C ASP A 274 -2.60 -18.95 -27.15
N LEU A 275 -3.22 -19.28 -26.00
CA LEU A 275 -3.66 -18.29 -25.02
C LEU A 275 -2.50 -17.80 -24.15
N GLY A 276 -1.65 -18.71 -23.71
CA GLY A 276 -0.50 -18.46 -22.83
C GLY A 276 -0.85 -17.94 -21.45
N GLN A 277 -2.12 -18.02 -21.04
CA GLN A 277 -2.60 -17.52 -19.75
C GLN A 277 -2.60 -18.60 -18.69
N ASP A 278 -2.26 -18.17 -17.49
CA ASP A 278 -2.26 -18.92 -16.24
C ASP A 278 -2.47 -17.99 -15.05
N TYR A 279 -2.35 -18.51 -13.83
CA TYR A 279 -2.54 -17.76 -12.58
C TYR A 279 -3.88 -17.01 -12.49
N ILE A 280 -4.97 -17.65 -12.92
CA ILE A 280 -6.30 -17.08 -12.80
C ILE A 280 -6.76 -17.17 -11.35
N ILE A 281 -6.51 -16.11 -10.58
CA ILE A 281 -6.79 -16.05 -9.14
C ILE A 281 -7.91 -15.04 -8.89
N HIS A 282 -8.85 -15.38 -8.01
CA HIS A 282 -9.94 -14.50 -7.62
C HIS A 282 -9.74 -13.95 -6.20
N SER A 283 -10.09 -12.67 -6.01
CA SER A 283 -10.16 -12.03 -4.68
C SER A 283 -11.36 -11.11 -4.59
N TYR A 284 -11.88 -10.91 -3.38
CA TYR A 284 -13.17 -10.24 -3.12
C TYR A 284 -13.07 -9.15 -2.04
N PRO A 285 -12.19 -8.15 -2.17
CA PRO A 285 -11.96 -7.14 -1.13
C PRO A 285 -13.19 -6.28 -0.81
N LEU A 286 -14.06 -6.05 -1.80
CA LEU A 286 -15.31 -5.28 -1.66
C LEU A 286 -16.56 -6.15 -1.92
N GLY A 287 -16.43 -7.47 -1.84
CA GLY A 287 -17.49 -8.44 -2.12
C GLY A 287 -17.63 -8.84 -3.60
N MET A 288 -18.60 -9.72 -3.87
CA MET A 288 -18.73 -10.42 -5.17
C MET A 288 -18.92 -9.52 -6.39
N ARG A 289 -19.56 -8.35 -6.23
CA ARG A 289 -19.83 -7.41 -7.34
C ARG A 289 -18.54 -6.81 -7.90
N TYR A 290 -17.54 -6.63 -7.06
CA TYR A 290 -16.27 -5.99 -7.39
C TYR A 290 -15.10 -6.99 -7.33
N LYS A 291 -15.34 -8.18 -7.90
CA LYS A 291 -14.35 -9.25 -7.99
C LYS A 291 -13.07 -8.76 -8.67
N VAL A 292 -11.93 -9.00 -8.02
CA VAL A 292 -10.60 -8.88 -8.60
C VAL A 292 -10.24 -10.20 -9.25
N THR A 293 -9.88 -10.18 -10.52
CA THR A 293 -9.33 -11.33 -11.24
C THR A 293 -7.87 -11.05 -11.56
N GLY A 294 -6.95 -11.73 -10.89
CA GLY A 294 -5.54 -11.78 -11.27
C GLY A 294 -5.33 -12.74 -12.42
N MET A 295 -4.37 -12.46 -13.28
CA MET A 295 -3.97 -13.32 -14.40
C MET A 295 -2.52 -13.04 -14.76
N CYS A 296 -1.81 -14.06 -15.23
CA CYS A 296 -0.49 -13.92 -15.83
C CYS A 296 -0.50 -14.48 -17.26
N VAL A 297 0.45 -13.99 -18.05
CA VAL A 297 0.81 -14.56 -19.34
C VAL A 297 2.28 -14.92 -19.25
N THR A 298 2.62 -16.18 -19.45
CA THR A 298 4.01 -16.64 -19.39
C THR A 298 4.74 -16.26 -20.68
N GLU A 299 5.84 -15.53 -20.54
CA GLU A 299 6.62 -14.95 -21.64
C GLU A 299 8.10 -15.34 -21.47
N ILE A 300 8.92 -15.05 -22.49
CA ILE A 300 10.39 -15.11 -22.37
C ILE A 300 10.92 -13.69 -22.49
N GLU A 301 11.62 -13.23 -21.46
CA GLU A 301 12.24 -11.91 -21.39
C GLU A 301 13.65 -11.93 -21.98
N GLU A 302 13.97 -10.86 -22.70
CA GLU A 302 15.31 -10.57 -23.21
C GLU A 302 16.01 -9.58 -22.27
N LEU A 303 17.04 -10.06 -21.58
CA LEU A 303 17.63 -9.38 -20.42
C LEU A 303 18.61 -8.25 -20.76
N SER A 304 18.85 -7.87 -22.01
CA SER A 304 19.93 -6.94 -22.35
C SER A 304 19.84 -5.59 -21.66
N MET A 305 18.62 -5.06 -21.43
CA MET A 305 18.44 -3.82 -20.66
C MET A 305 18.55 -4.09 -19.16
N LEU A 306 17.80 -5.09 -18.69
CA LEU A 306 17.63 -5.39 -17.27
C LEU A 306 18.91 -5.89 -16.58
N LYS A 307 19.79 -6.60 -17.30
CA LYS A 307 21.05 -7.11 -16.74
C LYS A 307 21.97 -6.01 -16.22
N HIS A 308 21.96 -4.85 -16.88
CA HIS A 308 22.75 -3.69 -16.47
C HIS A 308 22.09 -2.95 -15.30
N GLU A 309 20.77 -2.81 -15.32
CA GLU A 309 20.00 -2.16 -14.25
C GLU A 309 20.07 -2.93 -12.93
N LEU A 310 20.04 -4.27 -12.99
CA LEU A 310 20.15 -5.16 -11.83
C LEU A 310 21.59 -5.45 -11.41
N GLY A 311 22.60 -5.00 -12.18
CA GLY A 311 24.01 -5.26 -11.89
C GLY A 311 24.38 -6.75 -11.92
N LEU A 312 23.77 -7.53 -12.81
CA LEU A 312 23.98 -8.97 -12.88
C LEU A 312 25.40 -9.29 -13.37
N THR A 313 26.06 -10.23 -12.70
CA THR A 313 27.38 -10.73 -13.11
C THR A 313 27.29 -11.95 -14.03
N GLY A 314 26.21 -12.74 -13.92
CA GLY A 314 25.96 -13.91 -14.75
C GLY A 314 24.49 -14.07 -15.13
N TRP A 315 24.26 -14.72 -16.27
CA TRP A 315 22.95 -14.98 -16.87
C TRP A 315 23.07 -16.09 -17.91
N SER A 316 21.95 -16.73 -18.27
CA SER A 316 21.89 -17.64 -19.41
C SER A 316 21.66 -16.88 -20.71
N GLN A 317 22.37 -17.25 -21.76
CA GLN A 317 22.22 -16.67 -23.09
C GLN A 317 22.27 -17.75 -24.17
N GLY A 318 21.55 -17.54 -25.27
CA GLY A 318 21.63 -18.43 -26.41
C GLY A 318 23.07 -18.55 -26.95
N LYS A 319 23.55 -19.78 -27.18
CA LYS A 319 24.94 -20.02 -27.64
C LYS A 319 25.26 -19.33 -28.97
N HIS A 320 24.33 -19.37 -29.91
CA HIS A 320 24.42 -18.85 -31.27
C HIS A 320 23.92 -17.42 -31.38
N SER A 321 22.76 -17.10 -30.79
CA SER A 321 22.20 -15.74 -30.87
C SER A 321 22.88 -14.74 -29.93
N LYS A 322 23.53 -15.22 -28.86
CA LYS A 322 24.05 -14.43 -27.73
C LYS A 322 23.00 -13.56 -27.05
N MET A 323 21.72 -13.87 -27.23
CA MET A 323 20.63 -13.18 -26.54
C MET A 323 20.53 -13.68 -25.09
N PRO A 324 20.62 -12.77 -24.10
CA PRO A 324 20.40 -13.14 -22.71
C PRO A 324 18.91 -13.34 -22.46
N VAL A 325 18.53 -14.52 -21.96
CA VAL A 325 17.12 -14.93 -21.86
C VAL A 325 16.78 -15.43 -20.46
N VAL A 326 15.56 -15.15 -20.03
CA VAL A 326 14.96 -15.74 -18.84
C VAL A 326 13.45 -15.86 -19.05
N PRO A 327 12.80 -16.95 -18.64
CA PRO A 327 11.36 -17.01 -18.64
C PRO A 327 10.81 -16.08 -17.55
N GLY A 328 9.68 -15.46 -17.82
CA GLY A 328 9.08 -14.44 -16.96
C GLY A 328 7.58 -14.35 -17.19
N TRP A 329 6.97 -13.35 -16.56
CA TRP A 329 5.51 -13.23 -16.59
C TRP A 329 5.05 -11.82 -16.81
N ARG A 330 4.03 -11.70 -17.64
CA ARG A 330 3.21 -10.50 -17.70
C ARG A 330 1.98 -10.69 -16.83
N CYS A 331 2.06 -10.20 -15.60
CA CYS A 331 1.03 -10.38 -14.58
C CYS A 331 0.21 -9.11 -14.37
N GLY A 332 -1.05 -9.30 -14.04
CA GLY A 332 -1.99 -8.20 -13.94
C GLY A 332 -3.27 -8.56 -13.23
N HIS A 333 -4.19 -7.60 -13.20
CA HIS A 333 -5.52 -7.82 -12.68
C HIS A 333 -6.56 -7.03 -13.46
N ARG A 334 -7.82 -7.45 -13.27
CA ARG A 334 -9.01 -6.75 -13.73
C ARG A 334 -10.09 -6.74 -12.66
N VAL A 335 -10.65 -5.56 -12.40
CA VAL A 335 -11.73 -5.36 -11.43
C VAL A 335 -13.09 -5.37 -12.14
N SER A 336 -14.00 -6.23 -11.68
CA SER A 336 -15.38 -6.27 -12.18
C SER A 336 -16.15 -5.02 -11.76
N ASN A 337 -16.97 -4.47 -12.67
CA ASN A 337 -17.77 -3.26 -12.42
C ASN A 337 -16.95 -2.03 -11.97
N ALA A 338 -15.70 -1.90 -12.42
CA ALA A 338 -14.81 -0.79 -12.07
C ALA A 338 -15.42 0.61 -12.34
N ASN A 339 -16.19 0.75 -13.43
CA ASN A 339 -16.86 2.01 -13.78
C ASN A 339 -17.81 2.51 -12.68
N GLU A 340 -18.48 1.60 -11.96
CA GLU A 340 -19.35 1.97 -10.84
C GLU A 340 -18.55 2.48 -9.65
N LEU A 341 -17.43 1.82 -9.33
CA LEU A 341 -16.53 2.26 -8.25
C LEU A 341 -15.94 3.64 -8.55
N MET A 342 -15.52 3.87 -9.79
CA MET A 342 -15.03 5.19 -10.21
C MET A 342 -16.12 6.26 -10.07
N ALA A 343 -17.35 5.99 -10.51
CA ALA A 343 -18.46 6.93 -10.38
C ALA A 343 -18.78 7.24 -8.90
N ILE A 344 -18.85 6.21 -8.06
CA ILE A 344 -19.08 6.35 -6.61
C ILE A 344 -17.97 7.19 -5.98
N GLN A 345 -16.70 6.93 -6.30
CA GLN A 345 -15.56 7.67 -5.76
C GLN A 345 -15.58 9.15 -6.18
N ILE A 346 -15.97 9.47 -7.42
CA ILE A 346 -16.14 10.85 -7.89
C ILE A 346 -17.24 11.56 -7.09
N VAL A 347 -18.41 10.94 -6.93
CA VAL A 347 -19.54 11.51 -6.18
C VAL A 347 -19.17 11.75 -4.72
N LEU A 348 -18.53 10.76 -4.07
CA LEU A 348 -18.08 10.86 -2.69
C LEU A 348 -16.99 11.92 -2.50
N THR A 349 -16.09 12.07 -3.47
CA THR A 349 -15.08 13.13 -3.49
C THR A 349 -15.74 14.51 -3.53
N VAL A 350 -16.67 14.74 -4.45
CA VAL A 350 -17.41 16.01 -4.56
C VAL A 350 -18.19 16.30 -3.28
N LEU A 351 -18.89 15.30 -2.73
CA LEU A 351 -19.63 15.44 -1.48
C LEU A 351 -18.71 15.76 -0.29
N THR A 352 -17.55 15.12 -0.21
CA THR A 352 -16.55 15.38 0.83
C THR A 352 -16.03 16.81 0.74
N LEU A 353 -15.70 17.30 -0.47
CA LEU A 353 -15.27 18.68 -0.68
C LEU A 353 -16.37 19.70 -0.32
N TYR A 354 -17.61 19.40 -0.68
CA TYR A 354 -18.76 20.24 -0.32
C TYR A 354 -18.93 20.34 1.21
N LEU A 355 -18.92 19.21 1.91
CA LEU A 355 -19.04 19.16 3.37
C LEU A 355 -17.86 19.83 4.10
N LEU A 356 -16.69 19.87 3.45
CA LEU A 356 -15.47 20.47 3.98
C LEU A 356 -15.37 21.98 3.70
N THR A 357 -16.16 22.52 2.76
CA THR A 357 -16.14 23.94 2.38
C THR A 357 -16.45 24.88 3.55
N GLY A 358 -17.41 24.50 4.42
CA GLY A 358 -17.73 25.27 5.62
C GLY A 358 -16.57 25.36 6.61
N ASP A 359 -15.75 24.30 6.71
CA ASP A 359 -14.56 24.27 7.59
C ASP A 359 -13.42 25.11 7.05
N ILE A 360 -13.19 25.05 5.74
CA ILE A 360 -12.22 25.93 5.08
C ILE A 360 -12.62 27.39 5.29
N TYR A 361 -13.89 27.73 5.04
CA TYR A 361 -14.38 29.10 5.17
C TYR A 361 -14.22 29.66 6.59
N VAL A 362 -14.72 28.93 7.60
CA VAL A 362 -14.61 29.34 9.01
C VAL A 362 -13.14 29.46 9.43
N THR A 363 -12.25 28.62 8.92
CA THR A 363 -10.83 28.70 9.26
C THR A 363 -10.11 29.87 8.58
N LEU A 364 -10.50 30.22 7.35
CA LEU A 364 -9.96 31.38 6.65
C LEU A 364 -10.42 32.69 7.30
N GLU A 365 -11.70 32.81 7.68
CA GLU A 365 -12.17 33.93 8.51
C GLU A 365 -11.50 33.90 9.89
N GLY A 366 -11.28 32.68 10.40
CA GLY A 366 -10.40 32.33 11.52
C GLY A 366 -9.06 33.07 11.52
N PHE A 367 -8.37 32.93 10.40
CA PHE A 367 -7.06 33.50 10.16
C PHE A 367 -7.12 35.01 9.91
N ARG A 368 -8.14 35.47 9.17
CA ARG A 368 -8.34 36.90 8.90
C ARG A 368 -8.51 37.69 10.19
N GLY A 369 -9.38 37.25 11.09
CA GLY A 369 -9.58 37.92 12.37
C GLY A 369 -8.34 37.86 13.28
N LEU A 370 -7.51 36.82 13.15
CA LEU A 370 -6.24 36.70 13.88
C LEU A 370 -5.23 37.75 13.42
N VAL A 371 -5.17 37.99 12.10
CA VAL A 371 -4.31 39.01 11.48
C VAL A 371 -4.83 40.42 11.78
N THR A 372 -6.16 40.62 11.87
CA THR A 372 -6.76 41.92 12.20
C THR A 372 -6.86 42.21 13.70
N GLY A 373 -6.55 41.24 14.57
CA GLY A 373 -6.61 41.39 16.03
C GLY A 373 -8.02 41.33 16.61
N ASP A 374 -9.00 40.86 15.83
CA ASP A 374 -10.39 40.69 16.25
C ASP A 374 -10.59 39.37 17.02
N HIS A 375 -11.70 39.24 17.75
CA HIS A 375 -12.04 38.00 18.45
C HIS A 375 -12.30 36.89 17.42
N VAL A 376 -11.56 35.79 17.52
CA VAL A 376 -11.76 34.69 16.56
C VAL A 376 -11.88 33.31 17.20
N MET A 377 -12.86 32.56 16.69
CA MET A 377 -12.97 31.12 16.86
C MET A 377 -12.12 30.42 15.81
N THR A 378 -11.05 29.75 16.23
CA THR A 378 -10.31 28.82 15.38
C THR A 378 -10.97 27.45 15.46
N TYR A 379 -11.48 26.95 14.33
CA TYR A 379 -12.04 25.59 14.27
C TYR A 379 -10.93 24.59 13.96
N ASN A 380 -10.76 23.60 14.84
CA ASN A 380 -9.86 22.50 14.58
C ASN A 380 -10.63 21.36 13.89
N PHE A 381 -10.46 21.24 12.56
CA PHE A 381 -11.12 20.24 11.70
C PHE A 381 -11.08 18.83 12.29
N ALA A 382 -9.90 18.37 12.71
CA ALA A 382 -9.70 17.02 13.24
C ALA A 382 -10.41 16.81 14.60
N ALA A 383 -10.57 17.85 15.41
CA ALA A 383 -11.34 17.80 16.66
C ALA A 383 -12.87 17.87 16.44
N GLY A 384 -13.32 18.29 15.24
CA GLY A 384 -14.72 18.39 14.85
C GLY A 384 -15.32 17.11 14.27
N LEU A 385 -14.47 16.17 13.82
CA LEU A 385 -14.90 14.95 13.12
C LEU A 385 -15.86 14.08 13.96
N GLU A 386 -15.68 14.02 15.28
CA GLU A 386 -16.58 13.27 16.18
C GLU A 386 -18.02 13.80 16.20
N ARG A 387 -18.20 15.11 15.99
CA ARG A 387 -19.51 15.76 15.94
C ARG A 387 -20.11 15.73 14.54
N ARG A 388 -19.27 15.61 13.51
CA ARG A 388 -19.65 15.68 12.08
C ARG A 388 -19.64 14.30 11.44
N LYS A 389 -20.53 13.45 11.93
CA LYS A 389 -20.64 12.04 11.52
C LYS A 389 -20.84 11.88 10.01
N ALA A 390 -21.59 12.78 9.36
CA ALA A 390 -21.79 12.75 7.90
C ALA A 390 -20.48 12.95 7.11
N LEU A 391 -19.65 13.92 7.50
CA LEU A 391 -18.34 14.15 6.88
C LEU A 391 -17.40 12.98 7.15
N LEU A 392 -17.37 12.45 8.38
CA LEU A 392 -16.56 11.30 8.74
C LEU A 392 -16.93 10.05 7.91
N VAL A 393 -18.22 9.78 7.73
CA VAL A 393 -18.70 8.68 6.87
C VAL A 393 -18.29 8.91 5.42
N CYS A 394 -18.39 10.14 4.89
CA CYS A 394 -17.94 10.43 3.53
C CYS A 394 -16.43 10.19 3.35
N LEU A 395 -15.60 10.59 4.33
CA LEU A 395 -14.16 10.34 4.32
C LEU A 395 -13.82 8.84 4.35
N ILE A 396 -14.54 8.06 5.15
CA ILE A 396 -14.38 6.59 5.20
C ILE A 396 -14.75 5.98 3.86
N LEU A 397 -15.93 6.31 3.32
CA LEU A 397 -16.39 5.76 2.05
C LEU A 397 -15.48 6.15 0.88
N ASN A 398 -14.90 7.35 0.91
CA ASN A 398 -13.96 7.80 -0.11
C ASN A 398 -12.58 7.12 -0.02
N SER A 399 -12.19 6.65 1.16
CA SER A 399 -10.94 5.90 1.38
C SER A 399 -11.12 4.37 1.34
N LEU A 400 -12.36 3.89 1.31
CA LEU A 400 -12.70 2.46 1.20
C LEU A 400 -12.08 1.76 -0.02
N PRO A 401 -11.99 2.38 -1.22
CA PRO A 401 -11.26 1.80 -2.35
C PRO A 401 -9.79 1.48 -2.03
N GLY A 402 -9.19 2.12 -1.02
CA GLY A 402 -7.85 1.80 -0.54
C GLY A 402 -7.67 0.32 -0.21
N VAL A 403 -8.69 -0.35 0.34
CA VAL A 403 -8.64 -1.79 0.64
C VAL A 403 -8.48 -2.62 -0.63
N LEU A 404 -9.23 -2.27 -1.68
CA LEU A 404 -9.10 -2.90 -2.99
C LEU A 404 -7.73 -2.60 -3.61
N TYR A 405 -7.28 -1.35 -3.51
CA TYR A 405 -5.97 -0.95 -4.04
C TYR A 405 -4.82 -1.69 -3.35
N LEU A 406 -4.91 -1.90 -2.03
CA LEU A 406 -3.92 -2.69 -1.31
C LEU A 406 -3.97 -4.16 -1.75
N ASP A 407 -5.16 -4.69 -2.03
CA ASP A 407 -5.33 -6.08 -2.47
C ASP A 407 -4.75 -6.34 -3.86
N VAL A 408 -4.88 -5.41 -4.79
CA VAL A 408 -4.33 -5.56 -6.15
C VAL A 408 -2.85 -5.16 -6.24
N SER A 409 -2.40 -4.22 -5.41
CA SER A 409 -0.99 -3.77 -5.44
C SER A 409 0.01 -4.86 -5.03
N ARG A 410 -0.41 -5.84 -4.20
CA ARG A 410 0.46 -6.98 -3.82
C ARG A 410 0.91 -7.83 -5.01
N ILE A 411 0.18 -7.82 -6.12
CA ILE A 411 0.50 -8.58 -7.35
C ILE A 411 1.80 -8.06 -7.99
N TYR A 412 2.15 -6.79 -7.74
CA TYR A 412 3.16 -6.07 -8.50
C TYR A 412 4.52 -5.96 -7.82
N HIS A 413 4.80 -6.72 -6.75
CA HIS A 413 6.04 -6.60 -5.96
C HIS A 413 7.32 -6.58 -6.81
N PHE A 414 7.44 -7.49 -7.79
CA PHE A 414 8.58 -7.59 -8.71
C PHE A 414 8.47 -6.69 -9.95
N THR A 415 7.73 -5.59 -9.88
CA THR A 415 7.69 -4.59 -10.97
C THR A 415 8.36 -3.28 -10.54
N SER A 416 8.85 -2.49 -11.48
CA SER A 416 9.59 -1.25 -11.21
C SER A 416 8.85 -0.26 -10.30
N ASN A 417 7.52 -0.17 -10.44
CA ASN A 417 6.67 0.74 -9.65
C ASN A 417 5.88 0.03 -8.53
N GLY A 418 6.04 -1.28 -8.36
CA GLY A 418 5.22 -2.10 -7.48
C GLY A 418 5.20 -1.65 -6.02
N LEU A 419 6.38 -1.45 -5.45
CA LEU A 419 6.51 -1.00 -4.06
C LEU A 419 5.90 0.38 -3.83
N GLN A 420 5.99 1.28 -4.82
CA GLN A 420 5.39 2.61 -4.72
C GLN A 420 3.86 2.50 -4.66
N LEU A 421 3.25 1.68 -5.52
CA LEU A 421 1.81 1.43 -5.52
C LEU A 421 1.33 0.80 -4.21
N TRP A 422 2.10 -0.16 -3.69
CA TRP A 422 1.83 -0.80 -2.40
C TRP A 422 1.81 0.23 -1.27
N VAL A 423 2.84 1.08 -1.18
CA VAL A 423 2.93 2.11 -0.13
C VAL A 423 1.80 3.13 -0.25
N LEU A 424 1.50 3.62 -1.46
CA LEU A 424 0.40 4.56 -1.68
C LEU A 424 -0.96 3.93 -1.30
N SER A 425 -1.17 2.67 -1.65
CA SER A 425 -2.39 1.92 -1.29
C SER A 425 -2.49 1.69 0.23
N ALA A 426 -1.36 1.43 0.89
CA ALA A 426 -1.29 1.27 2.33
C ALA A 426 -1.63 2.57 3.06
N VAL A 427 -1.20 3.73 2.56
CA VAL A 427 -1.56 5.05 3.13
C VAL A 427 -3.06 5.30 3.06
N VAL A 428 -3.70 5.01 1.91
CA VAL A 428 -5.17 5.17 1.77
C VAL A 428 -5.91 4.20 2.68
N THR A 429 -5.44 2.95 2.78
CA THR A 429 -6.01 1.95 3.69
C THR A 429 -5.86 2.37 5.16
N ALA A 430 -4.67 2.85 5.56
CA ALA A 430 -4.41 3.37 6.90
C ALA A 430 -5.34 4.54 7.25
N THR A 431 -5.60 5.40 6.27
CA THR A 431 -6.56 6.51 6.39
C THR A 431 -7.98 5.99 6.62
N CYS A 432 -8.41 5.00 5.84
CA CYS A 432 -9.72 4.33 6.02
C CYS A 432 -9.86 3.71 7.40
N CYS A 433 -8.88 2.93 7.87
CA CYS A 433 -8.90 2.29 9.18
C CYS A 433 -8.89 3.31 10.32
N SER A 434 -8.07 4.36 10.21
CA SER A 434 -7.97 5.41 11.25
C SER A 434 -9.26 6.20 11.40
N PHE A 435 -9.91 6.60 10.29
CA PHE A 435 -11.22 7.26 10.36
C PHE A 435 -12.33 6.31 10.85
N THR A 436 -12.28 5.04 10.46
CA THR A 436 -13.22 4.03 10.96
C THR A 436 -13.12 3.87 12.47
N TRP A 437 -11.90 3.88 13.03
CA TRP A 437 -11.71 3.84 14.49
C TRP A 437 -12.34 5.06 15.19
N ILE A 438 -12.18 6.26 14.65
CA ILE A 438 -12.86 7.46 15.20
C ILE A 438 -14.37 7.30 15.15
N LEU A 439 -14.93 6.74 14.07
CA LEU A 439 -16.36 6.52 13.96
C LEU A 439 -16.84 5.55 15.05
N VAL A 440 -16.09 4.47 15.30
CA VAL A 440 -16.36 3.52 16.38
C VAL A 440 -16.33 4.22 17.74
N VAL A 441 -15.28 4.98 18.04
CA VAL A 441 -15.16 5.74 19.30
C VAL A 441 -16.32 6.74 19.45
N SER A 442 -16.70 7.44 18.39
CA SER A 442 -17.83 8.40 18.37
C SER A 442 -19.20 7.73 18.56
N ILE A 443 -19.35 6.45 18.19
CA ILE A 443 -20.56 5.66 18.46
C ILE A 443 -20.55 5.18 19.91
N VAL A 444 -19.41 4.69 20.40
CA VAL A 444 -19.26 4.26 21.80
C VAL A 444 -19.54 5.40 22.77
N ASP A 445 -19.08 6.62 22.47
CA ASP A 445 -19.36 7.83 23.28
C ASP A 445 -20.86 8.20 23.32
N MET A 446 -21.66 7.75 22.34
CA MET A 446 -23.12 7.95 22.39
C MET A 446 -23.84 6.99 23.34
N ILE A 447 -23.19 5.90 23.76
CA ILE A 447 -23.81 4.91 24.63
C ILE A 447 -23.78 5.48 26.06
N PRO A 448 -24.94 5.63 26.74
CA PRO A 448 -25.01 6.19 28.08
C PRO A 448 -24.58 5.17 29.15
N LEU A 449 -23.37 4.59 29.03
CA LEU A 449 -22.77 3.73 30.04
C LEU A 449 -22.05 4.62 31.04
N ARG A 450 -22.71 4.92 32.17
CA ARG A 450 -22.10 5.57 33.34
C ARG A 450 -21.15 4.59 34.04
N TRP A 451 -20.00 4.30 33.44
CA TRP A 451 -18.91 3.63 34.14
C TRP A 451 -18.17 4.67 34.99
N HIS A 452 -18.45 4.65 36.30
CA HIS A 452 -17.69 5.28 37.38
C HIS A 452 -16.98 6.59 37.04
N ASN A 453 -17.67 7.74 36.97
CA ASN A 453 -17.12 9.12 37.05
C ASN A 453 -15.79 9.45 36.30
N LEU A 454 -15.33 8.62 35.37
CA LEU A 454 -14.01 8.69 34.73
C LEU A 454 -14.22 9.02 33.25
N CYS A 455 -14.05 10.30 32.92
CA CYS A 455 -14.05 10.77 31.54
C CYS A 455 -12.63 10.72 30.97
N VAL A 456 -12.33 9.66 30.23
CA VAL A 456 -11.06 9.50 29.51
C VAL A 456 -11.10 10.37 28.25
N GLY A 457 -10.19 11.34 28.16
CA GLY A 457 -10.02 12.15 26.95
C GLY A 457 -8.88 11.63 26.10
N TYR A 458 -8.99 11.78 24.78
CA TYR A 458 -7.91 11.51 23.83
C TYR A 458 -7.75 12.69 22.86
N SER A 459 -6.64 12.71 22.11
CA SER A 459 -6.38 13.73 21.10
C SER A 459 -6.58 13.13 19.71
N ALA A 460 -7.71 13.46 19.07
CA ALA A 460 -8.04 13.01 17.71
C ALA A 460 -6.95 13.34 16.67
N PRO A 461 -6.36 14.56 16.64
CA PRO A 461 -5.27 14.86 15.71
C PRO A 461 -4.03 14.00 15.95
N LEU A 462 -3.59 13.86 17.21
CA LEU A 462 -2.43 13.02 17.52
C LEU A 462 -2.68 11.57 17.13
N PHE A 463 -3.87 11.04 17.43
CA PHE A 463 -4.27 9.71 17.00
C PHE A 463 -4.20 9.56 15.48
N LEU A 464 -4.91 10.41 14.71
CA LEU A 464 -4.98 10.31 13.25
C LEU A 464 -3.61 10.33 12.58
N PHE A 465 -2.78 11.33 12.90
CA PHE A 465 -1.48 11.46 12.25
C PHE A 465 -0.54 10.33 12.64
N SER A 466 -0.53 9.95 13.93
CA SER A 466 0.35 8.87 14.39
C SER A 466 -0.10 7.50 13.91
N SER A 467 -1.41 7.21 13.84
CA SER A 467 -1.93 5.94 13.33
C SER A 467 -1.65 5.79 11.84
N ILE A 468 -1.94 6.82 11.03
CA ILE A 468 -1.68 6.78 9.58
C ILE A 468 -0.19 6.61 9.32
N ALA A 469 0.66 7.39 10.00
CA ALA A 469 2.11 7.26 9.85
C ALA A 469 2.62 5.89 10.30
N ALA A 470 2.19 5.39 11.46
CA ALA A 470 2.67 4.11 12.00
C ALA A 470 2.23 2.92 11.14
N ILE A 471 0.97 2.87 10.70
CA ILE A 471 0.48 1.82 9.79
C ILE A 471 1.25 1.90 8.46
N SER A 472 1.43 3.09 7.90
CA SER A 472 2.14 3.28 6.63
C SER A 472 3.60 2.82 6.73
N VAL A 473 4.28 3.13 7.84
CA VAL A 473 5.66 2.68 8.08
C VAL A 473 5.73 1.16 8.18
N VAL A 474 4.85 0.52 8.96
CA VAL A 474 4.85 -0.94 9.12
C VAL A 474 4.53 -1.64 7.79
N CYS A 475 3.56 -1.14 7.03
CA CYS A 475 3.19 -1.69 5.72
C CYS A 475 4.23 -1.39 4.64
N SER A 476 5.02 -0.31 4.77
CA SER A 476 6.06 0.03 3.76
C SER A 476 7.29 -0.87 3.78
N ARG A 477 7.42 -1.74 4.78
CA ARG A 477 8.54 -2.67 4.85
C ARG A 477 8.46 -3.70 3.71
N ARG A 478 9.61 -3.96 3.08
CA ARG A 478 9.69 -4.84 1.90
C ARG A 478 9.28 -6.28 2.21
N ASP A 479 9.61 -6.79 3.39
CA ASP A 479 9.23 -8.12 3.87
C ASP A 479 7.71 -8.30 3.93
N VAL A 480 6.97 -7.26 4.34
CA VAL A 480 5.49 -7.30 4.38
C VAL A 480 4.91 -7.32 2.97
N ALA A 481 5.44 -6.48 2.07
CA ALA A 481 4.99 -6.44 0.68
C ALA A 481 5.30 -7.75 -0.07
N GLU A 482 6.47 -8.33 0.19
CA GLU A 482 6.90 -9.61 -0.38
C GLU A 482 6.06 -10.77 0.15
N ALA A 483 5.81 -10.82 1.47
CA ALA A 483 4.92 -11.82 2.07
C ALA A 483 3.49 -11.70 1.51
N ALA A 484 2.99 -10.47 1.32
CA ALA A 484 1.69 -10.21 0.70
C ALA A 484 1.62 -10.73 -0.75
N TYR A 485 2.66 -10.50 -1.55
CA TYR A 485 2.80 -11.04 -2.91
C TYR A 485 2.76 -12.57 -2.89
N ASN A 486 3.60 -13.20 -2.07
CA ASN A 486 3.69 -14.65 -1.96
C ASN A 486 2.35 -15.29 -1.54
N ARG A 487 1.63 -14.66 -0.61
CA ARG A 487 0.30 -15.11 -0.18
C ARG A 487 -0.78 -15.00 -1.26
N PHE A 488 -0.64 -14.11 -2.23
CA PHE A 488 -1.56 -14.05 -3.37
C PHE A 488 -1.43 -15.30 -4.24
N TYR A 489 -0.20 -15.67 -4.58
CA TYR A 489 0.12 -16.81 -5.45
C TYR A 489 0.12 -18.16 -4.72
N ALA A 490 0.17 -18.16 -3.38
CA ALA A 490 -0.02 -19.35 -2.55
C ALA A 490 -1.49 -19.74 -2.34
N ALA A 491 -2.39 -19.34 -3.25
CA ALA A 491 -3.78 -19.74 -3.23
C ALA A 491 -3.91 -21.27 -3.43
N GLU A 492 -5.04 -21.83 -3.04
CA GLU A 492 -5.25 -23.28 -3.09
C GLU A 492 -5.19 -23.79 -4.55
N PRO A 493 -4.27 -24.71 -4.88
CA PRO A 493 -4.14 -25.22 -6.23
C PRO A 493 -5.22 -26.25 -6.54
N ASN A 494 -5.67 -26.27 -7.79
CA ASN A 494 -6.43 -27.39 -8.34
C ASN A 494 -5.46 -28.47 -8.87
N LEU A 495 -4.43 -28.05 -9.62
CA LEU A 495 -3.25 -28.85 -9.96
C LEU A 495 -1.98 -28.13 -9.48
N GLY A 496 -1.02 -28.87 -8.93
CA GLY A 496 0.25 -28.31 -8.46
C GLY A 496 1.45 -29.17 -8.82
N LEU A 497 2.64 -28.65 -8.54
CA LEU A 497 3.93 -29.33 -8.74
C LEU A 497 4.42 -29.94 -7.43
N TRP A 498 4.90 -31.19 -7.47
CA TRP A 498 5.45 -31.87 -6.30
C TRP A 498 6.94 -31.55 -6.16
N ILE A 499 7.29 -30.59 -5.30
CA ILE A 499 8.67 -30.11 -5.12
C ILE A 499 8.98 -30.10 -3.62
N ASN A 500 10.17 -30.56 -3.24
CA ASN A 500 10.63 -30.61 -1.84
C ASN A 500 9.64 -31.32 -0.91
N ASN A 501 9.10 -32.46 -1.35
CA ASN A 501 8.18 -33.30 -0.58
C ASN A 501 6.84 -32.60 -0.20
N ALA A 502 6.41 -31.65 -1.03
CA ALA A 502 5.12 -30.97 -0.91
C ALA A 502 4.56 -30.59 -2.29
N THR A 503 3.24 -30.49 -2.40
CA THR A 503 2.58 -29.95 -3.59
C THR A 503 2.48 -28.43 -3.46
N TRP A 504 2.98 -27.71 -4.46
CA TRP A 504 2.92 -26.25 -4.52
C TRP A 504 2.05 -25.76 -5.67
N PRO A 505 1.31 -24.66 -5.49
CA PRO A 505 0.60 -24.00 -6.59
C PRO A 505 1.58 -23.41 -7.61
N SER A 506 1.19 -23.50 -8.88
CA SER A 506 2.01 -23.11 -10.04
C SER A 506 1.16 -22.57 -11.20
N GLY A 507 0.00 -21.95 -10.93
CA GLY A 507 -0.83 -21.34 -11.97
C GLY A 507 -2.25 -21.91 -12.14
N SER A 508 -2.54 -23.14 -11.69
CA SER A 508 -3.88 -23.73 -11.64
C SER A 508 -4.48 -23.62 -10.23
N TYR A 509 -5.64 -22.96 -10.11
CA TYR A 509 -6.23 -22.59 -8.82
C TYR A 509 -7.72 -22.86 -8.75
N VAL A 510 -8.18 -23.28 -7.57
CA VAL A 510 -9.62 -23.45 -7.34
C VAL A 510 -10.39 -22.12 -7.45
N ALA A 511 -11.62 -22.19 -7.92
CA ALA A 511 -12.46 -21.03 -8.17
C ALA A 511 -12.80 -20.18 -6.91
N SER A 512 -12.61 -20.72 -5.70
CA SER A 512 -12.78 -19.95 -4.44
C SER A 512 -11.78 -18.82 -4.29
N GLY A 513 -10.63 -18.92 -4.97
CA GLY A 513 -9.61 -17.87 -5.02
C GLY A 513 -8.81 -17.74 -3.71
N THR A 514 -8.23 -16.56 -3.51
CA THR A 514 -7.37 -16.23 -2.36
C THR A 514 -8.09 -15.28 -1.39
N PRO A 515 -7.85 -15.40 -0.08
CA PRO A 515 -8.24 -14.38 0.88
C PRO A 515 -7.72 -13.00 0.49
N PHE A 516 -8.56 -11.99 0.71
CA PHE A 516 -8.21 -10.59 0.44
C PHE A 516 -7.19 -10.08 1.47
N ILE A 517 -6.38 -9.10 1.07
CA ILE A 517 -5.15 -8.73 1.77
C ILE A 517 -5.29 -8.43 3.27
N LEU A 518 -6.40 -7.84 3.73
CA LEU A 518 -6.54 -7.48 5.14
C LEU A 518 -6.56 -8.70 6.07
N THR A 519 -6.84 -9.91 5.58
CA THR A 519 -6.71 -11.12 6.41
C THR A 519 -5.27 -11.40 6.80
N TYR A 520 -4.31 -10.94 6.00
CA TYR A 520 -2.88 -11.18 6.21
C TYR A 520 -2.17 -10.02 6.89
N VAL A 521 -2.60 -8.77 6.64
CA VAL A 521 -1.97 -7.56 7.20
C VAL A 521 -2.73 -6.97 8.39
N VAL A 522 -3.66 -7.72 9.00
CA VAL A 522 -4.50 -7.21 10.09
C VAL A 522 -3.67 -6.78 11.30
N ALA A 523 -2.63 -7.52 11.66
CA ALA A 523 -1.81 -7.21 12.83
C ALA A 523 -1.00 -5.92 12.59
N GLU A 524 -0.49 -5.76 11.37
CA GLU A 524 0.29 -4.66 10.85
C GLU A 524 -0.53 -3.36 10.79
N ILE A 525 -1.86 -3.46 10.75
CA ILE A 525 -2.78 -2.32 10.80
C ILE A 525 -3.28 -2.09 12.23
N VAL A 526 -3.77 -3.13 12.90
CA VAL A 526 -4.48 -3.01 14.19
C VAL A 526 -3.52 -2.68 15.33
N ILE A 527 -2.33 -3.29 15.40
CA ILE A 527 -1.38 -3.04 16.49
C ILE A 527 -0.90 -1.58 16.48
N PRO A 528 -0.42 -1.01 15.36
CA PRO A 528 -0.03 0.40 15.34
C PRO A 528 -1.21 1.35 15.60
N MET A 529 -2.40 1.03 15.11
CA MET A 529 -3.61 1.82 15.34
C MET A 529 -3.98 1.89 16.83
N ILE A 530 -4.06 0.74 17.51
CA ILE A 530 -4.38 0.68 18.95
C ILE A 530 -3.27 1.36 19.76
N THR A 531 -2.00 1.15 19.40
CA THR A 531 -0.87 1.78 20.07
C THR A 531 -0.93 3.30 19.96
N ALA A 532 -1.18 3.83 18.75
CA ALA A 532 -1.40 5.26 18.51
C ALA A 532 -2.57 5.81 19.36
N PHE A 533 -3.66 5.04 19.47
CA PHE A 533 -4.80 5.42 20.29
C PHE A 533 -4.44 5.49 21.78
N VAL A 534 -3.81 4.46 22.34
CA VAL A 534 -3.36 4.42 23.74
C VAL A 534 -2.38 5.56 24.05
N VAL A 535 -1.42 5.83 23.15
CA VAL A 535 -0.49 6.95 23.29
C VAL A 535 -1.23 8.29 23.28
N SER A 536 -2.22 8.46 22.40
CA SER A 536 -3.03 9.69 22.35
C SER A 536 -3.82 9.93 23.64
N VAL A 537 -4.33 8.86 24.27
CA VAL A 537 -5.01 8.90 25.58
C VAL A 537 -4.01 9.23 26.70
N ALA A 538 -2.85 8.57 26.72
CA ALA A 538 -1.82 8.76 27.73
C ALA A 538 -1.29 10.21 27.73
N ILE A 539 -0.97 10.75 26.55
CA ILE A 539 -0.50 12.13 26.41
C ILE A 539 -1.56 13.12 26.93
N MET A 540 -2.83 12.93 26.58
CA MET A 540 -3.90 13.81 27.06
C MET A 540 -4.13 13.69 28.56
N THR A 541 -3.98 12.50 29.12
CA THR A 541 -4.09 12.26 30.56
C THR A 541 -2.95 12.95 31.32
N ILE A 542 -1.70 12.79 30.86
CA ILE A 542 -0.52 13.46 31.43
C ILE A 542 -0.66 14.99 31.32
N TYR A 543 -1.09 15.49 30.16
CA TYR A 543 -1.32 16.92 29.95
C TYR A 543 -2.35 17.48 30.95
N ARG A 544 -3.45 16.77 31.18
CA ARG A 544 -4.45 17.15 32.19
C ARG A 544 -3.87 17.15 33.61
N VAL A 545 -3.09 16.13 33.98
CA VAL A 545 -2.46 16.04 35.30
C VAL A 545 -1.47 17.18 35.53
N LEU A 546 -0.60 17.46 34.57
CA LEU A 546 0.42 18.51 34.66
C LEU A 546 -0.19 19.92 34.69
N ARG A 547 -1.21 20.18 33.88
CA ARG A 547 -1.82 21.52 33.77
C ARG A 547 -2.81 21.83 34.88
N HIS A 548 -3.53 20.82 35.39
CA HIS A 548 -4.63 21.05 36.34
C HIS A 548 -4.37 20.55 37.77
N ARG A 549 -3.26 19.85 38.06
CA ARG A 549 -2.92 19.29 39.41
C ARG A 549 -4.12 18.62 40.11
N ARG A 550 -5.04 18.01 39.37
CA ARG A 550 -6.22 17.31 39.92
C ARG A 550 -6.41 15.99 39.17
N TYR A 551 -6.41 14.90 39.93
CA TYR A 551 -6.53 13.52 39.40
C TYR A 551 -7.98 13.09 39.14
N ALA A 552 -8.96 13.84 39.62
CA ALA A 552 -10.36 13.56 39.42
C ALA A 552 -11.12 14.88 39.50
N SER A 553 -12.00 15.13 38.54
CA SER A 553 -13.15 15.96 38.83
C SER A 553 -14.13 15.07 39.58
N ASP A 554 -14.20 15.22 40.90
CA ASP A 554 -15.43 14.87 41.60
C ASP A 554 -16.56 15.66 40.93
N TRP A 555 -17.45 14.93 40.29
CA TRP A 555 -18.81 15.36 39.95
C TRP A 555 -19.77 14.33 40.52
#